data_AF-A0A1I7TXJ9-F1
#
_entry.id   AF-A0A1I7TXJ9-F1
#
_cell.length_a   1.000
_cell.length_b   1.000
_cell.length_c   1.000
_cell.angle_alpha   90.00
_cell.angle_beta   90.00
_cell.angle_gamma   90.00
#
_symmetry.space_group_name_H-M   'P 1'
#
loop_
_entity.id
_entity.type
_entity.pdbx_description
1 polymer ?
#
loop_
_entity_poly.entity_id
_entity_poly.type
_entity_poly.pdbx_seq_one_letter_code
_entity_poly.pdbx_strand_id
1 'polypeptide(L)'
;MEIDATNSRHTIVLKRKANDTINDILNMPSSTSPQKRSKKCPLQKLRDVEAYKKIIKTYKAPTWYGCAVSPRDLADYGWSCVKKDLVQCMECEQFLCTALPNICKVSFNVYNSSLQEIHQKMSTAHRTTCKHRTGAPSFRINEPTSKEVMDGIQGRLADAKLINDDDLRADIPSDVNLPKFNTVPEHLVYVAALGWHVTKPNRGSLLLRCDYCARELAIRSRSGNKFDPIHNHERWCPQIDCDDHGEPSWQSDINIVLNTKNRVSHRYAGSSIYKEVCAARRMLDSSLSTIITPNYI
;
A
#
# COMPACT_ATOMS: atom_id res chain seq x y z
N MET A 1 6.78 29.96 42.54
CA MET A 1 7.01 29.55 41.14
C MET A 1 8.08 28.47 41.15
N GLU A 2 7.69 27.22 41.29
CA GLU A 2 8.58 26.07 41.17
C GLU A 2 7.93 25.13 40.17
N ILE A 3 8.36 25.22 38.91
CA ILE A 3 7.96 24.32 37.84
C ILE A 3 9.23 23.85 37.13
N ASP A 4 9.32 22.53 36.92
CA ASP A 4 10.09 21.83 35.88
C ASP A 4 11.60 21.55 36.03
N ALA A 5 12.05 21.10 37.20
CA ALA A 5 13.33 20.36 37.28
C ALA A 5 13.21 18.88 36.83
N THR A 6 12.03 18.28 36.96
CA THR A 6 11.79 16.84 36.73
C THR A 6 11.54 16.49 35.25
N ASN A 7 10.82 17.33 34.50
CA ASN A 7 10.61 17.15 33.06
C ASN A 7 11.90 17.30 32.24
N SER A 8 12.81 18.17 32.68
CA SER A 8 14.12 18.36 32.05
C SER A 8 15.00 17.10 32.19
N ARG A 9 14.99 16.46 33.37
CA ARG A 9 15.78 15.24 33.59
C ARG A 9 15.26 14.05 32.78
N HIS A 10 13.95 13.89 32.65
CA HIS A 10 13.35 12.80 31.87
C HIS A 10 13.67 12.92 30.37
N THR A 11 13.63 14.13 29.82
CA THR A 11 13.98 14.38 28.41
C THR A 11 15.46 14.19 28.12
N ILE A 12 16.35 14.52 29.06
CA ILE A 12 17.80 14.24 28.94
C ILE A 12 18.08 12.74 28.94
N VAL A 13 17.41 11.98 29.81
CA VAL A 13 17.56 10.52 29.89
C VAL A 13 17.07 9.85 28.61
N LEU A 14 15.94 10.28 28.06
CA LEU A 14 15.42 9.75 26.79
C LEU A 14 16.35 10.07 25.61
N LYS A 15 16.89 11.30 25.54
CA LYS A 15 17.86 11.67 24.50
C LYS A 15 19.15 10.85 24.58
N ARG A 16 19.65 10.59 25.79
CA ARG A 16 20.84 9.75 25.99
C ARG A 16 20.59 8.31 25.54
N LYS A 17 19.45 7.74 25.95
CA LYS A 17 19.07 6.36 25.56
C LYS A 17 18.91 6.20 24.05
N ALA A 18 18.33 7.21 23.39
CA ALA A 18 18.20 7.23 21.93
C ALA A 18 19.58 7.31 21.23
N ASN A 19 20.49 8.15 21.72
CA ASN A 19 21.85 8.25 21.17
C ASN A 19 22.67 6.97 21.37
N ASP A 20 22.52 6.32 22.52
CA ASP A 20 23.24 5.06 22.80
C ASP A 20 22.76 3.95 21.86
N THR A 21 21.44 3.85 21.60
CA THR A 21 20.87 2.88 20.64
C THR A 21 21.31 3.15 19.20
N ILE A 22 21.44 4.42 18.79
CA ILE A 22 21.94 4.78 17.46
C ILE A 22 23.41 4.37 17.30
N ASN A 23 24.24 4.59 18.32
CA ASN A 23 25.66 4.22 18.29
C ASN A 23 25.87 2.70 18.28
N ASP A 24 25.03 1.92 18.95
CA ASP A 24 25.08 0.46 18.90
C ASP A 24 24.75 -0.09 17.51
N ILE A 25 23.81 0.55 16.80
CA ILE A 25 23.47 0.20 15.41
C ILE A 25 24.62 0.55 14.46
N LEU A 26 25.28 1.69 14.67
CA LEU A 26 26.40 2.14 13.83
C LEU A 26 27.67 1.29 14.00
N ASN A 27 27.85 0.61 15.15
CA ASN A 27 29.05 -0.15 15.47
C ASN A 27 28.92 -1.67 15.25
N MET A 28 27.82 -2.15 14.64
CA MET A 28 27.67 -3.57 14.29
C MET A 28 28.60 -3.96 13.13
N PRO A 29 29.54 -4.91 13.31
CA PRO A 29 30.48 -5.29 12.26
C PRO A 29 29.77 -6.06 11.14
N SER A 30 29.92 -5.57 9.91
CA SER A 30 29.49 -6.24 8.69
C SER A 30 30.31 -7.52 8.46
N SER A 31 29.71 -8.67 8.75
CA SER A 31 30.27 -9.99 8.44
C SER A 31 30.33 -10.22 6.93
N THR A 32 31.50 -10.00 6.33
CA THR A 32 31.81 -10.44 4.97
C THR A 32 32.11 -11.95 4.95
N SER A 33 31.19 -12.76 4.43
CA SER A 33 31.45 -14.18 4.12
C SER A 33 31.71 -14.37 2.62
N PRO A 34 32.55 -15.36 2.22
CA PRO A 34 33.03 -15.46 0.84
C PRO A 34 31.98 -16.06 -0.10
N GLN A 35 31.81 -15.45 -1.27
CA GLN A 35 30.92 -15.88 -2.33
C GLN A 35 31.29 -17.28 -2.87
N LYS A 36 30.52 -18.30 -2.50
CA LYS A 36 30.51 -19.60 -3.20
C LYS A 36 29.42 -19.62 -4.26
N ARG A 37 29.86 -19.46 -5.51
CA ARG A 37 29.33 -20.02 -6.78
C ARG A 37 27.81 -20.28 -6.80
N SER A 38 27.08 -19.35 -7.43
CA SER A 38 25.64 -19.39 -7.70
C SER A 38 25.22 -20.67 -8.42
N LYS A 39 24.58 -21.58 -7.70
CA LYS A 39 23.66 -22.56 -8.30
C LYS A 39 22.42 -21.78 -8.76
N LYS A 40 21.94 -22.04 -9.99
CA LYS A 40 20.71 -21.46 -10.55
C LYS A 40 19.60 -21.43 -9.49
N CYS A 41 19.03 -20.25 -9.24
CA CYS A 41 17.87 -20.08 -8.37
C CYS A 41 16.74 -21.05 -8.78
N PRO A 42 16.01 -21.65 -7.83
CA PRO A 42 14.74 -22.28 -8.14
C PRO A 42 13.84 -21.26 -8.83
N LEU A 43 13.10 -21.68 -9.87
CA LEU A 43 12.05 -20.87 -10.52
C LEU A 43 11.31 -20.05 -9.46
N GLN A 44 11.51 -18.73 -9.45
CA GLN A 44 10.80 -17.84 -8.55
C GLN A 44 9.31 -17.99 -8.88
N LYS A 45 8.53 -18.43 -7.88
CA LYS A 45 7.09 -18.61 -8.06
C LYS A 45 6.48 -17.24 -8.37
N LEU A 46 5.87 -17.11 -9.55
CA LEU A 46 5.11 -15.93 -9.92
C LEU A 46 3.86 -15.86 -9.03
N ARG A 47 3.49 -14.65 -8.62
CA ARG A 47 2.21 -14.41 -7.94
C ARG A 47 1.07 -14.69 -8.90
N ASP A 48 0.07 -15.44 -8.43
CA ASP A 48 -1.20 -15.64 -9.13
C ASP A 48 -2.06 -14.38 -8.96
N VAL A 49 -2.03 -13.50 -9.96
CA VAL A 49 -2.70 -12.19 -9.95
C VAL A 49 -4.21 -12.37 -9.99
N GLU A 50 -4.70 -13.36 -10.73
CA GLU A 50 -6.12 -13.70 -10.86
C GLU A 50 -6.70 -14.18 -9.53
N ALA A 51 -5.99 -15.07 -8.83
CA ALA A 51 -6.37 -15.52 -7.49
C ALA A 51 -6.39 -14.35 -6.49
N TYR A 52 -5.37 -13.48 -6.52
CA TYR A 52 -5.35 -12.28 -5.68
C TYR A 52 -6.56 -11.38 -5.94
N LYS A 53 -6.86 -11.08 -7.21
CA LYS A 53 -8.02 -10.26 -7.60
C LYS A 53 -9.34 -10.89 -7.15
N LYS A 54 -9.47 -12.22 -7.26
CA LYS A 54 -10.65 -12.95 -6.78
C LYS A 54 -10.84 -12.78 -5.27
N ILE A 55 -9.75 -12.85 -4.50
CA ILE A 55 -9.77 -12.63 -3.06
C ILE A 55 -10.16 -11.17 -2.75
N ILE A 56 -9.50 -10.19 -3.34
CA ILE A 56 -9.77 -8.77 -3.06
C ILE A 56 -11.24 -8.40 -3.33
N LYS A 57 -11.84 -8.94 -4.39
CA LYS A 57 -13.27 -8.71 -4.72
C LYS A 57 -14.25 -9.17 -3.65
N THR A 58 -13.84 -10.06 -2.74
CA THR A 58 -14.70 -10.48 -1.62
C THR A 58 -14.84 -9.41 -0.55
N TYR A 59 -13.90 -8.47 -0.47
CA TYR A 59 -13.93 -7.36 0.46
C TYR A 59 -14.78 -6.23 -0.09
N LYS A 60 -15.72 -5.74 0.72
CA LYS A 60 -16.60 -4.62 0.37
C LYS A 60 -16.46 -3.52 1.40
N ALA A 61 -16.66 -2.26 0.99
CA ALA A 61 -16.53 -1.12 1.90
C ALA A 61 -17.41 -1.27 3.17
N PRO A 62 -18.70 -1.65 3.11
CA PRO A 62 -19.52 -1.76 4.32
C PRO A 62 -19.04 -2.83 5.32
N THR A 63 -18.31 -3.86 4.85
CA THR A 63 -17.83 -4.94 5.72
C THR A 63 -16.42 -4.70 6.25
N TRP A 64 -15.64 -3.85 5.60
CA TRP A 64 -14.20 -3.72 5.87
C TRP A 64 -13.68 -2.30 6.09
N TYR A 65 -14.53 -1.29 5.94
CA TYR A 65 -14.16 0.09 6.24
C TYR A 65 -13.83 0.25 7.73
N GLY A 66 -12.72 0.91 8.05
CA GLY A 66 -12.26 1.13 9.43
C GLY A 66 -11.61 -0.07 10.13
N CYS A 67 -11.54 -1.25 9.52
CA CYS A 67 -10.76 -2.37 10.06
C CYS A 67 -9.28 -2.01 10.05
N ALA A 68 -8.48 -2.36 11.07
CA ALA A 68 -7.05 -2.04 11.11
C ALA A 68 -6.23 -2.87 10.10
N VAL A 69 -6.58 -4.14 9.96
CA VAL A 69 -5.98 -5.04 8.99
C VAL A 69 -6.49 -4.74 7.59
N SER A 70 -5.59 -4.56 6.63
CA SER A 70 -5.99 -4.24 5.26
C SER A 70 -6.45 -5.50 4.50
N PRO A 71 -7.41 -5.39 3.55
CA PRO A 71 -7.76 -6.49 2.65
C PRO A 71 -6.55 -7.08 1.92
N ARG A 72 -5.57 -6.24 1.64
CA ARG A 72 -4.34 -6.63 0.96
C ARG A 72 -3.46 -7.54 1.79
N ASP A 73 -3.21 -7.20 3.06
CA ASP A 73 -2.43 -8.04 3.98
C ASP A 73 -3.02 -9.45 4.05
N LEU A 74 -4.35 -9.53 4.12
CA LEU A 74 -5.08 -10.79 4.17
C LEU A 74 -5.03 -11.55 2.83
N ALA A 75 -5.15 -10.85 1.71
CA ALA A 75 -5.09 -11.46 0.40
C ALA A 75 -3.71 -12.08 0.09
N ASP A 76 -2.63 -11.49 0.62
CA ASP A 76 -1.28 -12.07 0.49
C ASP A 76 -1.17 -13.44 1.15
N TYR A 77 -1.97 -13.71 2.18
CA TYR A 77 -2.07 -15.03 2.82
C TYR A 77 -3.32 -15.81 2.36
N GLY A 78 -3.93 -15.45 1.23
CA GLY A 78 -5.01 -16.25 0.64
C GLY A 78 -6.36 -16.16 1.35
N TRP A 79 -6.54 -15.19 2.25
CA TRP A 79 -7.76 -15.02 3.04
C TRP A 79 -8.81 -14.18 2.29
N SER A 80 -9.97 -14.75 2.01
CA SER A 80 -11.14 -14.06 1.45
C SER A 80 -12.16 -13.67 2.53
N CYS A 81 -12.80 -12.52 2.36
CA CYS A 81 -13.83 -12.03 3.27
C CYS A 81 -15.13 -12.83 3.11
N VAL A 82 -15.59 -13.42 4.22
CA VAL A 82 -16.88 -14.13 4.28
C VAL A 82 -17.95 -13.21 4.88
N LYS A 83 -17.60 -12.50 5.95
CA LYS A 83 -18.43 -11.49 6.60
C LYS A 83 -17.55 -10.53 7.39
N LYS A 84 -18.15 -9.53 8.03
CA LYS A 84 -17.43 -8.58 8.88
C LYS A 84 -16.53 -9.31 9.89
N ASP A 85 -15.27 -8.91 9.92
CA ASP A 85 -14.21 -9.43 10.79
C ASP A 85 -13.91 -10.94 10.65
N LEU A 86 -14.46 -11.63 9.65
CA LEU A 86 -14.24 -13.07 9.43
C LEU A 86 -13.82 -13.38 8.01
N VAL A 87 -12.68 -14.05 7.87
CA VAL A 87 -12.11 -14.45 6.59
C VAL A 87 -11.90 -15.97 6.52
N GLN A 88 -11.85 -16.50 5.30
CA GLN A 88 -11.62 -17.91 5.01
C GLN A 88 -10.50 -18.07 3.99
N CYS A 89 -9.59 -19.03 4.20
CA CYS A 89 -8.55 -19.32 3.22
C CYS A 89 -9.15 -20.04 2.01
N MET A 90 -8.86 -19.56 0.79
CA MET A 90 -9.40 -20.15 -0.44
C MET A 90 -8.83 -21.53 -0.79
N GLU A 91 -7.75 -21.96 -0.13
CA GLU A 91 -7.10 -23.25 -0.40
C GLU A 91 -7.38 -24.28 0.69
N CYS A 92 -7.20 -23.92 1.96
CA CYS A 92 -7.30 -24.88 3.08
C CYS A 92 -8.60 -24.76 3.89
N GLU A 93 -9.48 -23.84 3.49
CA GLU A 93 -10.82 -23.59 4.04
C GLU A 93 -10.87 -23.24 5.54
N GLN A 94 -9.72 -22.97 6.14
CA GLN A 94 -9.63 -22.50 7.53
C GLN A 94 -10.21 -21.10 7.66
N PHE A 95 -10.63 -20.75 8.87
CA PHE A 95 -11.19 -19.45 9.19
C PHE A 95 -10.25 -18.66 10.11
N LEU A 96 -10.25 -17.34 9.94
CA LEU A 96 -9.54 -16.40 10.79
C LEU A 96 -10.49 -15.26 11.20
N CYS A 97 -10.60 -15.03 12.50
CA CYS A 97 -11.26 -13.86 13.06
C CYS A 97 -10.26 -12.70 13.15
N THR A 98 -10.66 -11.53 12.67
CA THR A 98 -9.86 -10.30 12.64
C THR A 98 -10.48 -9.19 13.52
N ALA A 99 -11.43 -9.56 14.37
CA ALA A 99 -12.07 -8.63 15.29
C ALA A 99 -11.06 -8.11 16.31
N LEU A 100 -11.04 -6.79 16.48
CA LEU A 100 -10.19 -6.10 17.45
C LEU A 100 -11.03 -5.54 18.60
N PRO A 101 -10.46 -5.46 19.81
CA PRO A 101 -11.11 -4.73 20.89
C PRO A 101 -11.30 -3.27 20.50
N ASN A 102 -12.35 -2.63 21.02
CA ASN A 102 -12.56 -1.21 20.80
C ASN A 102 -11.42 -0.41 21.47
N ILE A 103 -10.63 0.31 20.69
CA ILE A 103 -9.45 1.05 21.16
C ILE A 103 -9.79 2.09 22.23
N CYS A 104 -11.00 2.65 22.22
CA CYS A 104 -11.45 3.61 23.23
C CYS A 104 -11.82 2.94 24.57
N LYS A 105 -11.88 1.61 24.62
CA LYS A 105 -12.29 0.83 25.80
C LYS A 105 -11.15 0.01 26.41
N VAL A 106 -10.03 -0.14 25.71
CA VAL A 106 -8.88 -0.92 26.18
C VAL A 106 -7.62 -0.07 26.11
N SER A 107 -6.58 -0.48 26.83
CA SER A 107 -5.27 0.19 26.68
C SER A 107 -4.69 -0.06 25.29
N PHE A 108 -3.88 0.88 24.81
CA PHE A 108 -3.16 0.77 23.54
C PHE A 108 -2.34 -0.53 23.44
N ASN A 109 -1.75 -0.97 24.55
CA ASN A 109 -0.99 -2.23 24.60
C ASN A 109 -1.87 -3.46 24.32
N VAL A 110 -3.09 -3.49 24.87
CA VAL A 110 -4.03 -4.61 24.61
C VAL A 110 -4.44 -4.63 23.15
N TYR A 111 -4.80 -3.46 22.60
CA TYR A 111 -5.17 -3.33 21.19
C TYR A 111 -4.05 -3.81 20.26
N ASN A 112 -2.82 -3.35 20.49
CA ASN A 112 -1.66 -3.72 19.67
C ASN A 112 -1.31 -5.19 19.79
N SER A 113 -1.38 -5.78 20.98
CA SER A 113 -1.17 -7.22 21.16
C SER A 113 -2.20 -8.04 20.39
N SER A 114 -3.48 -7.64 20.40
CA SER A 114 -4.52 -8.30 19.59
C SER A 114 -4.27 -8.16 18.09
N LEU A 115 -3.81 -6.99 17.64
CA LEU A 115 -3.45 -6.77 16.24
C LEU A 115 -2.25 -7.65 15.82
N GLN A 116 -1.21 -7.70 16.64
CA GLN A 116 -0.06 -8.58 16.42
C GLN A 116 -0.45 -10.05 16.37
N GLU A 117 -1.37 -10.49 17.24
CA GLU A 117 -1.89 -11.85 17.22
C GLU A 117 -2.60 -12.16 15.90
N ILE A 118 -3.41 -11.23 15.38
CA ILE A 118 -4.06 -11.38 14.07
C ILE A 118 -3.01 -11.50 12.96
N HIS A 119 -1.99 -10.63 12.92
CA HIS A 119 -0.91 -10.71 11.94
C HIS A 119 -0.16 -12.04 12.01
N GLN A 120 0.13 -12.55 13.20
CA GLN A 120 0.75 -13.87 13.36
C GLN A 120 -0.16 -14.96 12.80
N LYS A 121 -1.46 -14.90 13.12
CA LYS A 121 -2.46 -15.87 12.65
C LYS A 121 -2.71 -15.84 11.15
N MET A 122 -2.41 -14.74 10.44
CA MET A 122 -2.44 -14.73 8.98
C MET A 122 -1.60 -15.85 8.37
N SER A 123 -0.47 -16.19 9.01
CA SER A 123 0.42 -17.27 8.55
C SER A 123 0.14 -18.61 9.23
N THR A 124 -0.26 -18.60 10.51
CA THR A 124 -0.34 -19.82 11.33
C THR A 124 -1.72 -20.45 11.41
N ALA A 125 -2.81 -19.71 11.14
CA ALA A 125 -4.17 -20.25 11.20
C ALA A 125 -4.52 -21.20 10.04
N HIS A 126 -3.65 -21.31 9.04
CA HIS A 126 -3.80 -22.27 7.96
C HIS A 126 -3.51 -23.71 8.40
N ARG A 127 -4.01 -24.68 7.62
CA ARG A 127 -3.50 -26.06 7.68
C ARG A 127 -2.00 -26.06 7.34
N THR A 128 -1.21 -26.90 8.00
CA THR A 128 0.26 -26.94 7.86
C THR A 128 0.75 -27.14 6.41
N THR A 129 -0.05 -27.82 5.58
CA THR A 129 0.23 -28.10 4.16
C THR A 129 -0.23 -26.99 3.20
N CYS A 130 -0.89 -25.93 3.70
CA CYS A 130 -1.40 -24.87 2.85
C CYS A 130 -0.27 -24.02 2.25
N LYS A 131 -0.35 -23.79 0.94
CA LYS A 131 0.63 -22.99 0.18
C LYS A 131 0.68 -21.51 0.58
N HIS A 132 -0.39 -20.98 1.19
CA HIS A 132 -0.50 -19.56 1.54
C HIS A 132 0.14 -19.20 2.90
N ARG A 133 0.63 -20.19 3.67
CA ARG A 133 1.30 -19.96 4.96
C ARG A 133 2.51 -19.03 4.87
N THR A 134 3.19 -19.02 3.73
CA THR A 134 4.41 -18.23 3.52
C THR A 134 4.14 -16.84 2.97
N GLY A 135 2.86 -16.47 2.79
CA GLY A 135 2.48 -15.28 2.06
C GLY A 135 2.70 -15.43 0.55
N ALA A 136 2.21 -14.44 -0.20
CA ALA A 136 2.31 -14.39 -1.63
C ALA A 136 3.67 -13.78 -2.06
N PRO A 137 4.23 -14.22 -3.20
CA PRO A 137 5.42 -13.59 -3.79
C PRO A 137 5.22 -12.09 -4.05
N SER A 138 6.31 -11.34 -4.26
CA SER A 138 6.22 -9.93 -4.67
C SER A 138 5.35 -9.76 -5.93
N PHE A 139 4.59 -8.67 -6.00
CA PHE A 139 3.87 -8.28 -7.21
C PHE A 139 4.82 -7.88 -8.35
N ARG A 140 5.97 -7.31 -8.01
CA ARG A 140 6.99 -6.91 -8.97
C ARG A 140 8.22 -7.79 -8.76
N ILE A 141 8.42 -8.74 -9.67
CA ILE A 141 9.63 -9.59 -9.71
C ILE A 141 10.66 -8.96 -10.66
N ASN A 142 10.20 -8.47 -11.80
CA ASN A 142 11.01 -7.77 -12.79
C ASN A 142 10.51 -6.35 -12.97
N GLU A 143 11.44 -5.48 -13.28
CA GLU A 143 11.17 -4.11 -13.64
C GLU A 143 10.54 -4.02 -15.04
N PRO A 144 9.39 -3.33 -15.21
CA PRO A 144 8.77 -3.21 -16.52
C PRO A 144 9.59 -2.30 -17.44
N THR A 145 9.46 -2.54 -18.74
CA THR A 145 10.01 -1.65 -19.76
C THR A 145 9.19 -0.38 -19.88
N SER A 146 9.79 0.70 -20.38
CA SER A 146 9.06 1.94 -20.68
C SER A 146 7.88 1.71 -21.63
N LYS A 147 8.01 0.75 -22.56
CA LYS A 147 6.93 0.40 -23.48
C LYS A 147 5.75 -0.24 -22.74
N GLU A 148 6.01 -1.23 -21.89
CA GLU A 148 4.95 -1.91 -21.12
C GLU A 148 4.19 -0.94 -20.20
N VAL A 149 4.90 -0.02 -19.55
CA VAL A 149 4.28 1.02 -18.72
C VAL A 149 3.39 1.94 -19.57
N MET A 150 3.92 2.45 -20.68
CA MET A 150 3.16 3.34 -21.57
C MET A 150 1.95 2.66 -22.20
N ASP A 151 2.09 1.41 -22.66
CA ASP A 151 0.98 0.63 -23.21
C ASP A 151 -0.09 0.40 -22.14
N GLY A 152 0.30 0.15 -20.89
CA GLY A 152 -0.63 0.03 -19.76
C GLY A 152 -1.40 1.32 -19.46
N ILE A 153 -0.71 2.47 -19.43
CA ILE A 153 -1.34 3.79 -19.23
C ILE A 153 -2.29 4.08 -20.40
N GLN A 154 -1.83 3.89 -21.63
CA GLN A 154 -2.62 4.13 -22.84
C GLN A 154 -3.87 3.24 -22.90
N GLY A 155 -3.75 1.97 -22.51
CA GLY A 155 -4.87 1.03 -22.41
C GLY A 155 -5.92 1.51 -21.42
N ARG A 156 -5.50 2.03 -20.26
CA ARG A 156 -6.41 2.61 -19.26
C ARG A 156 -7.00 3.97 -19.65
N LEU A 157 -6.46 4.61 -20.68
CA LEU A 157 -6.99 5.85 -21.26
C LEU A 157 -7.90 5.60 -22.47
N ALA A 158 -8.20 4.35 -22.83
CA ALA A 158 -9.01 4.02 -24.00
C ALA A 158 -10.36 4.74 -24.01
N ASP A 159 -11.03 4.80 -22.86
CA ASP A 159 -12.34 5.44 -22.68
C ASP A 159 -12.26 6.92 -22.25
N ALA A 160 -11.05 7.50 -22.15
CA ALA A 160 -10.85 8.87 -21.65
C ALA A 160 -11.60 9.93 -22.48
N LYS A 161 -11.76 9.70 -23.79
CA LYS A 161 -12.48 10.61 -24.71
C LYS A 161 -13.97 10.75 -24.38
N LEU A 162 -14.55 9.81 -23.64
CA LEU A 162 -15.97 9.83 -23.24
C LEU A 162 -16.18 10.60 -21.93
N ILE A 163 -15.09 10.98 -21.26
CA ILE A 163 -15.09 11.65 -19.97
C ILE A 163 -14.82 13.13 -20.20
N ASN A 164 -15.74 13.98 -19.74
CA ASN A 164 -15.48 15.42 -19.76
C ASN A 164 -14.52 15.77 -18.63
N ASP A 165 -13.69 16.80 -18.82
CA ASP A 165 -12.74 17.29 -17.81
C ASP A 165 -13.41 17.60 -16.45
N ASP A 166 -14.65 18.08 -16.46
CA ASP A 166 -15.43 18.37 -15.25
C ASP A 166 -16.07 17.14 -14.58
N ASP A 167 -16.09 15.98 -15.25
CA ASP A 167 -16.75 14.78 -14.72
C ASP A 167 -15.92 14.12 -13.61
N LEU A 168 -14.58 14.25 -13.67
CA LEU A 168 -13.63 13.72 -12.70
C LEU A 168 -12.57 14.77 -12.39
N ARG A 169 -12.37 15.08 -11.11
CA ARG A 169 -11.28 15.96 -10.67
C ARG A 169 -10.36 15.18 -9.74
N ALA A 170 -9.08 15.19 -10.01
CA ALA A 170 -8.04 14.62 -9.15
C ALA A 170 -6.90 15.64 -9.01
N ASP A 171 -6.43 15.86 -7.79
CA ASP A 171 -5.28 16.73 -7.55
C ASP A 171 -3.99 15.98 -7.87
N ILE A 172 -3.14 16.60 -8.67
CA ILE A 172 -1.83 16.07 -9.01
C ILE A 172 -0.82 16.74 -8.07
N PRO A 173 -0.04 15.96 -7.30
CA PRO A 173 1.03 16.53 -6.48
C PRO A 173 2.03 17.31 -7.35
N SER A 174 2.49 18.46 -6.86
CA SER A 174 3.33 19.39 -7.64
C SER A 174 4.72 18.84 -8.00
N ASP A 175 5.17 17.81 -7.29
CA ASP A 175 6.43 17.11 -7.49
C ASP A 175 6.33 15.92 -8.47
N VAL A 176 5.13 15.62 -8.97
CA VAL A 176 4.89 14.54 -9.93
C VAL A 176 4.97 15.08 -11.36
N ASN A 177 5.90 14.54 -12.13
CA ASN A 177 5.97 14.76 -13.57
C ASN A 177 5.24 13.62 -14.28
N LEU A 178 4.40 13.93 -15.27
CA LEU A 178 3.62 12.93 -15.99
C LEU A 178 4.08 12.79 -17.45
N PRO A 179 3.98 11.59 -18.03
CA PRO A 179 4.09 11.43 -19.47
C PRO A 179 3.03 12.26 -20.20
N LYS A 180 3.42 12.87 -21.32
CA LYS A 180 2.53 13.72 -22.10
C LYS A 180 1.71 12.88 -23.07
N PHE A 181 0.39 12.97 -22.97
CA PHE A 181 -0.55 12.42 -23.93
C PHE A 181 -1.29 13.57 -24.63
N ASN A 182 -1.14 13.66 -25.94
CA ASN A 182 -1.85 14.67 -26.72
C ASN A 182 -3.36 14.46 -26.53
N THR A 183 -4.11 15.53 -26.31
CA THR A 183 -5.58 15.55 -26.18
C THR A 183 -6.18 14.93 -24.91
N VAL A 184 -5.36 14.43 -23.97
CA VAL A 184 -5.84 13.87 -22.71
C VAL A 184 -5.50 14.80 -21.54
N PRO A 185 -6.47 15.19 -20.70
CA PRO A 185 -6.21 15.95 -19.48
C PRO A 185 -5.21 15.26 -18.54
N GLU A 186 -4.30 16.03 -17.94
CA GLU A 186 -3.23 15.50 -17.08
C GLU A 186 -3.77 14.71 -15.88
N HIS A 187 -4.91 15.13 -15.32
CA HIS A 187 -5.50 14.43 -14.17
C HIS A 187 -5.97 13.01 -14.54
N LEU A 188 -6.42 12.78 -15.80
CA LEU A 188 -6.76 11.44 -16.28
C LEU A 188 -5.50 10.60 -16.48
N VAL A 189 -4.42 11.20 -16.99
CA VAL A 189 -3.12 10.53 -17.11
C VAL A 189 -2.62 10.12 -15.74
N TYR A 190 -2.74 10.98 -14.72
CA TYR A 190 -2.36 10.68 -13.35
C TYR A 190 -3.14 9.50 -12.77
N VAL A 191 -4.48 9.53 -12.92
CA VAL A 191 -5.38 8.45 -12.47
C VAL A 191 -5.05 7.13 -13.19
N ALA A 192 -4.80 7.18 -14.50
CA ALA A 192 -4.38 6.01 -15.29
C ALA A 192 -2.98 5.51 -14.89
N ALA A 193 -2.03 6.38 -14.58
CA ALA A 193 -0.69 5.98 -14.12
C ALA A 193 -0.74 5.24 -12.78
N LEU A 194 -1.69 5.60 -11.91
CA LEU A 194 -1.94 4.89 -10.65
C LEU A 194 -2.63 3.53 -10.83
N GLY A 195 -3.08 3.19 -12.04
CA GLY A 195 -3.69 1.90 -12.36
C GLY A 195 -5.21 1.91 -12.50
N TRP A 196 -5.84 3.07 -12.47
CA TRP A 196 -7.30 3.19 -12.63
C TRP A 196 -7.70 3.29 -14.10
N HIS A 197 -8.62 2.42 -14.51
CA HIS A 197 -9.42 2.57 -15.70
C HIS A 197 -10.72 3.30 -15.34
N VAL A 198 -11.09 4.33 -16.10
CA VAL A 198 -12.31 5.11 -15.86
C VAL A 198 -13.25 4.91 -17.02
N THR A 199 -14.48 4.48 -16.73
CA THR A 199 -15.54 4.34 -17.73
C THR A 199 -16.77 5.15 -17.32
N LYS A 200 -17.60 5.49 -18.31
CA LYS A 200 -18.84 6.25 -18.12
C LYS A 200 -20.04 5.38 -18.53
N PRO A 201 -20.49 4.47 -17.66
CA PRO A 201 -21.54 3.52 -18.02
C PRO A 201 -22.87 4.22 -18.33
N ASN A 202 -23.21 5.27 -17.56
CA ASN A 202 -24.45 6.03 -17.72
C ASN A 202 -24.16 7.55 -17.64
N ARG A 203 -25.12 8.38 -18.06
CA ARG A 203 -25.03 9.84 -17.85
C ARG A 203 -25.01 10.14 -16.35
N GLY A 204 -24.01 10.90 -15.90
CA GLY A 204 -23.88 11.35 -14.51
C GLY A 204 -23.19 10.37 -13.56
N SER A 205 -22.72 9.21 -14.03
CA SER A 205 -21.91 8.29 -13.22
C SER A 205 -20.61 7.89 -13.92
N LEU A 206 -19.57 7.74 -13.12
CA LEU A 206 -18.29 7.16 -13.53
C LEU A 206 -18.06 5.88 -12.75
N LEU A 207 -17.48 4.89 -13.42
CA LEU A 207 -17.02 3.64 -12.81
C LEU A 207 -15.49 3.60 -12.95
N LEU A 208 -14.82 3.56 -11.81
CA LEU A 208 -13.37 3.46 -11.72
C LEU A 208 -13.00 2.04 -11.33
N ARG A 209 -12.11 1.41 -12.08
CA ARG A 209 -11.62 0.06 -11.83
C ARG A 209 -10.11 0.01 -11.85
N CYS A 210 -9.50 -0.55 -10.81
CA CYS A 210 -8.05 -0.72 -10.78
C CYS A 210 -7.62 -2.03 -11.46
N ASP A 211 -6.61 -1.98 -12.33
CA ASP A 211 -6.05 -3.17 -12.99
C ASP A 211 -5.27 -4.09 -12.06
N TYR A 212 -4.72 -3.56 -10.97
CA TYR A 212 -3.85 -4.30 -10.04
C TYR A 212 -4.63 -4.93 -8.90
N CYS A 213 -5.48 -4.16 -8.22
CA CYS A 213 -6.28 -4.68 -7.10
C CYS A 213 -7.71 -5.08 -7.46
N ALA A 214 -8.16 -4.84 -8.69
CA ALA A 214 -9.54 -5.09 -9.12
C ALA A 214 -10.61 -4.38 -8.27
N ARG A 215 -10.23 -3.34 -7.52
CA ARG A 215 -11.18 -2.49 -6.80
C ARG A 215 -12.02 -1.72 -7.81
N GLU A 216 -13.32 -1.66 -7.54
CA GLU A 216 -14.30 -0.94 -8.34
C GLU A 216 -15.01 0.12 -7.47
N LEU A 217 -15.11 1.34 -7.99
CA LEU A 217 -15.74 2.48 -7.33
C LEU A 217 -16.69 3.18 -8.30
N ALA A 218 -17.95 3.29 -7.93
CA ALA A 218 -18.91 4.12 -8.63
C ALA A 218 -18.94 5.50 -7.98
N ILE A 219 -18.67 6.55 -8.75
CA ILE A 219 -18.77 7.93 -8.28
C ILE A 219 -19.78 8.70 -9.15
N ARG A 220 -20.45 9.68 -8.54
CA ARG A 220 -21.29 10.61 -9.29
C ARG A 220 -20.41 11.64 -9.98
N SER A 221 -20.60 11.79 -11.30
CA SER A 221 -19.93 12.85 -12.05
C SER A 221 -20.41 14.21 -11.54
N ARG A 222 -19.49 15.19 -11.50
CA ARG A 222 -19.74 16.56 -11.00
C ARG A 222 -20.25 16.62 -9.56
N SER A 223 -19.91 15.64 -8.73
CA SER A 223 -20.28 15.66 -7.29
C SER A 223 -19.60 16.75 -6.48
N GLY A 224 -18.74 17.59 -7.08
CA GLY A 224 -17.94 18.61 -6.40
C GLY A 224 -16.77 18.02 -5.59
N ASN A 225 -16.89 16.75 -5.18
CA ASN A 225 -15.86 16.02 -4.46
C ASN A 225 -14.73 15.61 -5.41
N LYS A 226 -13.50 15.86 -4.98
CA LYS A 226 -12.30 15.41 -5.68
C LYS A 226 -12.11 13.92 -5.45
N PHE A 227 -11.75 13.21 -6.51
CA PHE A 227 -11.31 11.84 -6.43
C PHE A 227 -9.83 11.81 -6.06
N ASP A 228 -9.52 11.22 -4.92
CA ASP A 228 -8.14 10.94 -4.51
C ASP A 228 -7.76 9.51 -4.95
N PRO A 229 -6.99 9.34 -6.04
CA PRO A 229 -6.66 8.02 -6.55
C PRO A 229 -5.71 7.23 -5.65
N ILE A 230 -4.93 7.89 -4.76
CA ILE A 230 -4.00 7.24 -3.84
C ILE A 230 -4.75 6.74 -2.61
N HIS A 231 -5.54 7.59 -1.96
CA HIS A 231 -6.32 7.20 -0.79
C HIS A 231 -7.27 6.04 -1.09
N ASN A 232 -7.86 6.03 -2.29
CA ASN A 232 -8.72 4.94 -2.74
C ASN A 232 -7.95 3.63 -3.05
N HIS A 233 -6.62 3.68 -3.13
CA HIS A 233 -5.75 2.53 -3.35
C HIS A 233 -5.01 2.03 -2.12
N GLU A 234 -4.59 2.90 -1.20
CA GLU A 234 -3.52 2.64 -0.21
C GLU A 234 -3.69 1.34 0.59
N ARG A 235 -4.94 0.93 0.89
CA ARG A 235 -5.25 -0.28 1.67
C ARG A 235 -5.51 -1.54 0.82
N TRP A 236 -5.47 -1.42 -0.50
CA TRP A 236 -5.98 -2.43 -1.43
C TRP A 236 -4.97 -2.76 -2.54
N CYS A 237 -4.21 -1.78 -2.97
CA CYS A 237 -3.43 -1.83 -4.19
C CYS A 237 -1.94 -1.99 -3.92
N PRO A 238 -1.31 -3.04 -4.46
CA PRO A 238 0.14 -3.20 -4.34
C PRO A 238 0.92 -2.12 -5.08
N GLN A 239 0.28 -1.39 -5.99
CA GLN A 239 0.95 -0.35 -6.76
C GLN A 239 1.33 0.87 -5.91
N ILE A 240 0.73 1.02 -4.73
CA ILE A 240 1.06 2.06 -3.76
C ILE A 240 2.24 1.64 -2.86
N ASP A 241 2.66 0.38 -2.93
CA ASP A 241 3.77 -0.06 -2.11
C ASP A 241 5.08 0.58 -2.49
N CYS A 242 5.73 1.06 -1.45
CA CYS A 242 7.09 1.49 -1.46
C CYS A 242 8.02 0.29 -1.49
N ASP A 243 8.98 0.33 -2.42
CA ASP A 243 10.11 -0.58 -2.45
C ASP A 243 11.07 -0.34 -1.27
N ASP A 244 12.22 -1.03 -1.30
CA ASP A 244 13.28 -0.90 -0.29
C ASP A 244 13.92 0.51 -0.27
N HIS A 245 13.66 1.33 -1.29
CA HIS A 245 14.10 2.71 -1.40
C HIS A 245 13.02 3.70 -0.98
N GLY A 246 11.85 3.24 -0.53
CA GLY A 246 10.75 4.11 -0.13
C GLY A 246 10.00 4.73 -1.30
N GLU A 247 10.23 4.27 -2.54
CA GLU A 247 9.53 4.78 -3.72
C GLU A 247 8.34 3.88 -4.08
N PRO A 248 7.12 4.44 -4.24
CA PRO A 248 5.97 3.65 -4.60
C PRO A 248 6.07 3.15 -6.05
N SER A 249 5.55 1.95 -6.29
CA SER A 249 5.68 1.27 -7.59
C SER A 249 5.15 2.10 -8.77
N TRP A 250 4.05 2.84 -8.60
CA TRP A 250 3.53 3.73 -9.66
C TRP A 250 4.48 4.87 -10.01
N GLN A 251 5.19 5.42 -9.03
CA GLN A 251 6.14 6.52 -9.26
C GLN A 251 7.40 5.99 -9.96
N SER A 252 7.86 4.81 -9.55
CA SER A 252 8.91 4.07 -10.26
C SER A 252 8.56 3.84 -11.73
N ASP A 253 7.30 3.46 -12.03
CA ASP A 253 6.81 3.26 -13.40
C ASP A 253 6.85 4.56 -14.23
N ILE A 254 6.37 5.66 -13.66
CA ILE A 254 6.44 6.98 -14.31
C ILE A 254 7.91 7.36 -14.57
N ASN A 255 8.80 7.13 -13.60
CA ASN A 255 10.22 7.44 -13.73
C ASN A 255 10.92 6.64 -14.84
N ILE A 256 10.48 5.40 -15.09
CA ILE A 256 10.95 4.57 -16.22
C ILE A 256 10.61 5.26 -17.53
N VAL A 257 9.35 5.68 -17.69
CA VAL A 257 8.86 6.31 -18.91
C VAL A 257 9.53 7.65 -19.18
N LEU A 258 9.69 8.46 -18.13
CA LEU A 258 10.33 9.77 -18.25
C LEU A 258 11.86 9.68 -18.37
N ASN A 259 12.44 8.47 -18.27
CA ASN A 259 13.87 8.23 -18.21
C ASN A 259 14.55 9.08 -17.10
N THR A 260 13.84 9.31 -16.00
CA THR A 260 14.26 10.14 -14.87
C THR A 260 14.86 9.34 -13.72
N LYS A 261 14.97 8.01 -13.85
CA LYS A 261 15.60 7.14 -12.84
C LYS A 261 16.98 7.57 -12.39
N ASN A 262 17.72 8.28 -13.25
CA ASN A 262 19.04 8.82 -12.95
C ASN A 262 19.03 10.25 -12.37
N ARG A 263 17.86 10.85 -12.09
CA ARG A 263 17.73 12.27 -11.70
C ARG A 263 17.09 12.52 -10.34
N VAL A 264 16.53 11.53 -9.66
CA VAL A 264 16.19 11.71 -8.24
C VAL A 264 17.50 11.81 -7.47
N SER A 265 17.78 13.00 -6.96
CA SER A 265 19.02 13.30 -6.27
C SER A 265 19.24 12.28 -5.14
N HIS A 266 20.28 11.46 -5.31
CA HIS A 266 20.77 10.43 -4.38
C HIS A 266 21.14 10.92 -2.97
N ARG A 267 20.68 12.08 -2.51
CA ARG A 267 21.11 12.60 -1.21
C ARG A 267 20.56 11.83 -0.02
N TYR A 268 19.40 11.15 -0.14
CA TYR A 268 18.79 10.48 1.03
C TYR A 268 18.11 9.12 0.78
N ALA A 269 17.68 8.78 -0.45
CA ALA A 269 16.95 7.53 -0.74
C ALA A 269 17.75 6.23 -0.51
N GLY A 270 19.08 6.32 -0.41
CA GLY A 270 19.96 5.21 -0.02
C GLY A 270 20.30 5.15 1.46
N SER A 271 19.98 6.19 2.25
CA SER A 271 20.34 6.24 3.67
C SER A 271 19.46 5.28 4.47
N SER A 272 20.06 4.55 5.42
CA SER A 272 19.31 3.70 6.35
C SER A 272 18.20 4.49 7.06
N ILE A 273 18.46 5.76 7.36
CA ILE A 273 17.53 6.69 8.00
C ILE A 273 16.28 6.91 7.14
N TYR A 274 16.40 7.11 5.83
CA TYR A 274 15.22 7.28 4.96
C TYR A 274 14.39 5.99 4.88
N LYS A 275 15.06 4.83 4.79
CA LYS A 275 14.40 3.52 4.79
C LYS A 275 13.66 3.26 6.11
N GLU A 276 14.29 3.59 7.23
CA GLU A 276 13.69 3.54 8.56
C GLU A 276 12.51 4.51 8.69
N VAL A 277 12.57 5.71 8.10
CA VAL A 277 11.48 6.67 8.10
C VAL A 277 10.29 6.20 7.25
N CYS A 278 10.53 5.60 6.08
CA CYS A 278 9.45 5.02 5.26
C CYS A 278 8.85 3.76 5.91
N ALA A 279 9.66 2.92 6.56
CA ALA A 279 9.18 1.78 7.34
C ALA A 279 8.40 2.25 8.59
N ALA A 280 8.93 3.23 9.33
CA ALA A 280 8.29 3.82 10.49
C ALA A 280 7.00 4.55 10.09
N ARG A 281 6.96 5.23 8.94
CA ARG A 281 5.74 5.85 8.42
C ARG A 281 4.70 4.80 8.05
N ARG A 282 5.07 3.69 7.41
CA ARG A 282 4.15 2.56 7.20
C ARG A 282 3.63 2.01 8.53
N MET A 283 4.49 1.79 9.52
CA MET A 283 4.05 1.35 10.84
C MET A 283 3.16 2.39 11.54
N LEU A 284 3.46 3.67 11.38
CA LEU A 284 2.66 4.77 11.92
C LEU A 284 1.33 4.90 11.20
N ASP A 285 1.25 4.79 9.88
CA ASP A 285 0.00 4.85 9.11
C ASP A 285 -0.87 3.61 9.41
N SER A 286 -0.26 2.44 9.62
CA SER A 286 -0.92 1.26 10.19
C SER A 286 -1.36 1.46 11.65
N SER A 287 -0.69 2.33 12.41
CA SER A 287 -1.03 2.67 13.80
C SER A 287 -1.97 3.87 13.95
N LEU A 288 -2.05 4.75 12.95
CA LEU A 288 -2.77 6.04 12.92
C LEU A 288 -4.02 6.01 12.05
N SER A 289 -4.28 4.91 11.33
CA SER A 289 -5.57 4.64 10.67
C SER A 289 -6.75 4.52 11.64
N THR A 290 -6.55 4.87 12.91
CA THR A 290 -7.55 4.99 13.98
C THR A 290 -8.13 6.40 14.18
N ILE A 291 -7.74 7.41 13.40
CA ILE A 291 -8.36 8.74 13.45
C ILE A 291 -9.05 9.04 12.12
N ILE A 292 -10.17 8.37 11.85
CA ILE A 292 -11.17 8.90 10.92
C ILE A 292 -12.28 9.51 11.78
N THR A 293 -12.23 10.83 11.91
CA THR A 293 -13.37 11.63 12.36
C THR A 293 -14.53 11.41 11.39
N PRO A 294 -15.73 10.99 11.84
CA PRO A 294 -16.90 10.98 10.99
C PRO A 294 -17.42 12.41 10.89
N ASN A 295 -16.99 13.13 9.87
CA ASN A 295 -17.74 14.24 9.29
C ASN A 295 -17.81 13.88 7.79
N TYR A 296 -18.95 13.58 7.18
CA TYR A 296 -20.15 14.38 7.10
C TYR A 296 -21.41 13.53 6.84
N ILE A 297 -22.53 14.14 7.24
CA ILE A 297 -23.95 13.85 6.90
C ILE A 297 -24.18 13.96 5.38
#